data_AF-A0A1Q3EY84-F1
#
_entry.id   AF-A0A1Q3EY84-F1
#
_cell.length_a   1.000
_cell.length_b   1.000
_cell.length_c   1.000
_cell.angle_alpha   90.00
_cell.angle_beta   90.00
_cell.angle_gamma   90.00
#
_symmetry.space_group_name_H-M   'P 1'
#
loop_
_entity.id
_entity.type
_entity.pdbx_description
1 polymer ?
#
loop_
_entity_poly.entity_id
_entity_poly.type
_entity_poly.pdbx_seq_one_letter_code
_entity_poly.pdbx_strand_id
1 'polypeptide(L)'
;MNPPSDDPLQYCRFCFSQFRVEPLLSGAQKDQQLINQISSIIQIKLDPDQASVTAICSMCRTQLKEFQLFRERCSHHDSIVREKVEGIQSSNNDMWFAVETLDDNDDSDEESAAMGKSDPLRNVPGAGSEKQTRENFWGAISQDVGVIPEHIQRALELTGFYRNASLGMISPTTIKQIEQDMREAIEFVISQGSKRAEVLRQYYGAMYCKNPAKFKFLAGEVQTILSITATVQENGITEYLNKSCASQRLQSSRTYQLISAKPDNADVLAEELVTKIQNYYKQRATDSKEFTEFFNRLPGVDKCEVRQKEDGTVIALLHCSYCNKNLQAFVDSRWNVWRFFNFVKHCQQHYRVEHKTIKRKRPEDVGNGEDATD
;
A
#
# COMPACT_ATOMS: atom_id res chain seq x y z
N MET A 1 13.52 -11.67 35.89
CA MET A 1 13.16 -13.03 35.41
C MET A 1 14.35 -13.93 35.67
N ASN A 2 14.11 -15.10 36.23
CA ASN A 2 15.17 -16.10 36.42
C ASN A 2 15.31 -16.94 35.15
N PRO A 3 16.52 -17.41 34.81
CA PRO A 3 16.71 -18.29 33.67
C PRO A 3 15.92 -19.61 33.89
N PRO A 4 15.38 -20.22 32.82
CA PRO A 4 14.59 -21.45 32.92
C PRO A 4 15.39 -22.70 33.35
N SER A 5 16.71 -22.65 33.22
CA SER A 5 17.64 -23.74 33.50
C SER A 5 19.00 -23.16 33.87
N ASP A 6 19.81 -23.91 34.60
CA ASP A 6 21.21 -23.57 34.89
C ASP A 6 22.12 -23.75 33.66
N ASP A 7 21.71 -24.58 32.70
CA ASP A 7 22.42 -24.80 31.43
C ASP A 7 21.92 -23.82 30.33
N PRO A 8 22.75 -22.87 29.85
CA PRO A 8 22.39 -21.90 28.82
C PRO A 8 22.15 -22.47 27.42
N LEU A 9 22.47 -23.75 27.20
CA LEU A 9 22.16 -24.46 25.96
C LEU A 9 20.72 -25.00 25.92
N GLN A 10 20.03 -25.06 27.05
CA GLN A 10 18.67 -25.59 27.16
C GLN A 10 17.58 -24.55 26.85
N TYR A 11 17.94 -23.27 26.68
CA TYR A 11 16.98 -22.22 26.40
C TYR A 11 17.51 -21.19 25.41
N CYS A 12 16.59 -20.58 24.67
CA CYS A 12 16.90 -19.54 23.71
C CYS A 12 17.40 -18.28 24.44
N ARG A 13 18.57 -17.76 24.06
CA ARG A 13 19.13 -16.51 24.60
C ARG A 13 18.22 -15.29 24.43
N PHE A 14 17.37 -15.27 23.40
CA PHE A 14 16.55 -14.10 23.06
C PHE A 14 15.15 -14.10 23.67
N CYS A 15 14.57 -15.28 23.94
CA CYS A 15 13.19 -15.38 24.43
C CYS A 15 13.01 -16.31 25.62
N PHE A 16 14.10 -16.93 26.12
CA PHE A 16 14.09 -17.92 27.21
C PHE A 16 13.16 -19.13 26.98
N SER A 17 12.72 -19.38 25.73
CA SER A 17 12.00 -20.61 25.39
C SER A 17 12.94 -21.80 25.37
N GLN A 18 12.52 -22.93 25.94
CA GLN A 18 13.21 -24.23 25.86
C GLN A 18 12.78 -25.05 24.64
N PHE A 19 11.86 -24.54 23.82
CA PHE A 19 11.28 -25.30 22.72
C PHE A 19 12.12 -25.19 21.44
N ARG A 20 12.54 -26.34 20.88
CA ARG A 20 13.31 -26.44 19.63
C ARG A 20 14.51 -25.50 19.61
N VAL A 21 15.30 -25.58 20.68
CA VAL A 21 16.55 -24.86 20.85
C VAL A 21 17.70 -25.64 20.22
N GLU A 22 18.59 -24.91 19.59
CA GLU A 22 19.82 -25.42 18.97
C GLU A 22 20.99 -24.51 19.33
N PRO A 23 22.23 -25.01 19.32
CA PRO A 23 23.41 -24.16 19.52
C PRO A 23 23.41 -22.98 18.55
N LEU A 24 23.67 -21.77 19.08
CA LEU A 24 23.69 -20.55 18.28
C LEU A 24 24.77 -20.60 17.20
N LEU A 25 25.89 -21.26 17.49
CA LEU A 25 27.00 -21.50 16.57
C LEU A 25 27.18 -23.00 16.33
N SER A 26 27.56 -23.38 15.12
CA SER A 26 27.78 -24.78 14.73
C SER A 26 29.25 -25.08 14.37
N GLY A 27 30.18 -24.14 14.63
CA GLY A 27 31.62 -24.27 14.41
C GLY A 27 32.09 -23.98 12.97
N ALA A 28 31.34 -23.23 12.17
CA ALA A 28 31.65 -22.98 10.74
C ALA A 28 31.79 -21.47 10.43
N GLN A 29 32.43 -21.11 9.29
CA GLN A 29 32.55 -19.71 8.82
C GLN A 29 31.20 -18.93 8.77
N LYS A 30 30.08 -19.63 8.66
CA LYS A 30 28.71 -19.06 8.68
C LYS A 30 28.33 -18.46 10.04
N ASP A 31 29.04 -18.80 11.10
CA ASP A 31 28.75 -18.36 12.47
C ASP A 31 29.14 -16.89 12.70
N GLN A 32 30.25 -16.45 12.11
CA GLN A 32 30.68 -15.05 12.20
C GLN A 32 29.70 -14.10 11.51
N GLN A 33 29.13 -14.54 10.38
CA GLN A 33 28.11 -13.78 9.66
C GLN A 33 26.83 -13.63 10.50
N LEU A 34 26.42 -14.70 11.19
CA LEU A 34 25.26 -14.69 12.07
C LEU A 34 25.48 -13.77 13.29
N ILE A 35 26.66 -13.81 13.91
CA ILE A 35 27.04 -12.90 15.02
C ILE A 35 26.95 -11.44 14.57
N ASN A 36 27.52 -11.12 13.40
CA ASN A 36 27.48 -9.76 12.85
C ASN A 36 26.06 -9.32 12.53
N GLN A 37 25.23 -10.20 12.00
CA GLN A 37 23.80 -9.94 11.76
C GLN A 37 23.07 -9.64 13.06
N ILE A 38 23.24 -10.47 14.10
CA ILE A 38 22.61 -10.26 15.40
C ILE A 38 23.02 -8.91 16.00
N SER A 39 24.32 -8.60 15.99
CA SER A 39 24.85 -7.32 16.46
C SER A 39 24.26 -6.14 15.67
N SER A 40 24.13 -6.27 14.35
CA SER A 40 23.62 -5.20 13.51
C SER A 40 22.10 -5.01 13.60
N ILE A 41 21.33 -6.07 13.87
CA ILE A 41 19.87 -6.05 13.86
C ILE A 41 19.30 -5.66 15.24
N ILE A 42 19.77 -6.31 16.30
CA ILE A 42 19.22 -6.12 17.66
C ILE A 42 20.20 -5.47 18.63
N GLN A 43 21.37 -5.01 18.15
CA GLN A 43 22.39 -4.30 18.94
C GLN A 43 22.95 -5.09 20.14
N ILE A 44 22.85 -6.43 20.09
CA ILE A 44 23.45 -7.32 21.09
C ILE A 44 24.81 -7.77 20.61
N LYS A 45 25.87 -7.39 21.32
CA LYS A 45 27.22 -7.87 21.06
C LYS A 45 27.38 -9.29 21.61
N LEU A 46 27.71 -10.22 20.72
CA LEU A 46 28.03 -11.59 21.07
C LEU A 46 29.53 -11.80 20.86
N ASP A 47 30.24 -12.13 21.92
CA ASP A 47 31.59 -12.65 21.83
C ASP A 47 31.52 -14.08 21.27
N PRO A 48 32.37 -14.49 20.30
CA PRO A 48 32.45 -15.86 19.81
C PRO A 48 32.50 -16.92 20.93
N ASP A 49 33.21 -16.63 22.01
CA ASP A 49 33.35 -17.55 23.14
C ASP A 49 32.02 -17.69 23.89
N GLN A 50 31.30 -16.58 24.08
CA GLN A 50 29.97 -16.60 24.71
C GLN A 50 28.88 -17.16 23.79
N ALA A 51 29.01 -16.97 22.48
CA ALA A 51 28.06 -17.46 21.50
C ALA A 51 28.12 -18.99 21.37
N SER A 52 29.30 -19.58 21.57
CA SER A 52 29.52 -21.04 21.55
C SER A 52 28.78 -21.78 22.68
N VAL A 53 28.52 -21.11 23.80
CA VAL A 53 27.84 -21.68 24.97
C VAL A 53 26.36 -21.24 25.09
N THR A 54 25.77 -20.73 24.01
CA THR A 54 24.37 -20.26 24.03
C THR A 54 23.53 -20.89 22.93
N ALA A 55 22.23 -21.03 23.20
CA ALA A 55 21.29 -21.57 22.23
C ALA A 55 20.32 -20.52 21.69
N ILE A 56 19.75 -20.83 20.52
CA ILE A 56 18.70 -20.07 19.85
C ILE A 56 17.56 -21.02 19.51
N CYS A 57 16.31 -20.59 19.69
CA CYS A 57 15.17 -21.37 19.18
C CYS A 57 14.93 -21.08 17.70
N SER A 58 14.35 -22.07 17.01
CA SER A 58 13.97 -21.95 15.60
C SER A 58 13.14 -20.70 15.27
N MET A 59 12.25 -20.26 16.17
CA MET A 59 11.43 -19.06 15.96
C MET A 59 12.25 -17.78 15.92
N CYS A 60 13.10 -17.56 16.93
CA CYS A 60 13.99 -16.39 16.96
C CYS A 60 14.96 -16.41 15.77
N ARG A 61 15.43 -17.59 15.36
CA ARG A 61 16.29 -17.76 14.19
C ARG A 61 15.59 -17.35 12.89
N THR A 62 14.34 -17.77 12.71
CA THR A 62 13.53 -17.39 11.55
C THR A 62 13.26 -15.89 11.53
N GLN A 63 12.86 -15.30 12.66
CA GLN A 63 12.60 -13.85 12.75
C GLN A 63 13.83 -13.01 12.41
N LEU A 64 15.03 -13.41 12.88
CA LEU A 64 16.27 -12.72 12.52
C LEU A 64 16.52 -12.76 11.00
N LYS A 65 16.27 -13.91 10.36
CA LYS A 65 16.42 -14.04 8.89
C LYS A 65 15.40 -13.18 8.14
N GLU A 66 14.14 -13.20 8.55
CA GLU A 66 13.08 -12.40 7.92
C GLU A 66 13.36 -10.91 8.04
N PHE A 67 13.82 -10.47 9.21
CA PHE A 67 14.19 -9.08 9.45
C PHE A 67 15.38 -8.66 8.58
N GLN A 68 16.40 -9.51 8.45
CA GLN A 68 17.55 -9.26 7.57
C GLN A 68 17.11 -9.09 6.11
N LEU A 69 16.24 -9.97 5.60
CA LEU A 69 15.69 -9.87 4.24
C LEU A 69 14.85 -8.59 4.06
N PHE A 70 14.09 -8.20 5.07
CA PHE A 70 13.36 -6.93 5.05
C PHE A 70 14.31 -5.74 4.96
N ARG A 71 15.37 -5.72 5.77
CA ARG A 71 16.38 -4.66 5.76
C ARG A 71 17.09 -4.56 4.42
N GLU A 72 17.45 -5.69 3.80
CA GLU A 72 18.08 -5.72 2.47
C GLU A 72 17.17 -5.11 1.40
N ARG A 73 15.86 -5.45 1.42
CA ARG A 73 14.89 -4.83 0.50
C ARG A 73 14.77 -3.32 0.71
N CYS A 74 14.69 -2.87 1.96
CA CYS A 74 14.64 -1.44 2.27
C CYS A 74 15.89 -0.72 1.76
N SER A 75 17.08 -1.29 2.00
CA SER A 75 18.34 -0.72 1.51
C SER A 75 18.36 -0.64 -0.01
N HIS A 76 17.93 -1.69 -0.70
CA HIS A 76 17.87 -1.72 -2.17
C HIS A 76 16.92 -0.66 -2.73
N HIS A 77 15.72 -0.54 -2.13
CA HIS A 77 14.76 0.50 -2.52
C HIS A 77 15.29 1.91 -2.23
N ASP A 78 15.96 2.13 -1.10
CA ASP A 78 16.57 3.41 -0.76
C ASP A 78 17.63 3.81 -1.80
N SER A 79 18.50 2.86 -2.22
CA SER A 79 19.48 3.10 -3.28
C SER A 79 18.83 3.54 -4.59
N ILE A 80 17.74 2.88 -5.02
CA ILE A 80 17.00 3.25 -6.24
C ILE A 80 16.39 4.65 -6.11
N VAL A 81 15.86 5.00 -4.93
CA VAL A 81 15.28 6.32 -4.70
C VAL A 81 16.37 7.40 -4.75
N ARG A 82 17.51 7.18 -4.10
CA ARG A 82 18.64 8.12 -4.14
C ARG A 82 19.17 8.33 -5.55
N GLU A 83 19.39 7.26 -6.31
CA GLU A 83 19.84 7.34 -7.70
C GLU A 83 18.90 8.20 -8.56
N LYS A 84 17.58 8.06 -8.36
CA LYS A 84 16.59 8.89 -9.07
C LYS A 84 16.59 10.34 -8.62
N VAL A 85 16.78 10.61 -7.33
CA VAL A 85 16.84 11.98 -6.80
C VAL A 85 18.11 12.68 -7.29
N GLU A 86 19.25 12.01 -7.28
CA GLU A 86 20.53 12.52 -7.78
C GLU A 86 20.49 12.73 -9.29
N GLY A 87 19.86 11.81 -10.06
CA GLY A 87 19.65 11.98 -11.49
C GLY A 87 18.74 13.16 -11.87
N ILE A 88 17.80 13.54 -10.99
CA ILE A 88 16.96 14.74 -11.17
C ILE A 88 17.77 16.01 -10.87
N GLN A 89 18.70 15.98 -9.89
CA GLN A 89 19.57 17.12 -9.59
C GLN A 89 20.61 17.38 -10.68
N SER A 90 21.19 16.34 -11.28
CA SER A 90 22.09 16.50 -12.43
C SER A 90 21.37 17.06 -13.68
N SER A 91 20.08 16.77 -13.87
CA SER A 91 19.30 17.33 -14.98
C SER A 91 18.80 18.76 -14.74
N ASN A 92 18.68 19.20 -13.48
CA ASN A 92 18.21 20.55 -13.13
C ASN A 92 19.35 21.58 -13.02
N ASN A 93 20.60 21.15 -12.88
CA ASN A 93 21.74 22.07 -12.82
C ASN A 93 22.19 22.65 -14.19
N ASP A 94 21.71 22.10 -15.31
CA ASP A 94 22.05 22.60 -16.66
C ASP A 94 21.13 23.73 -17.18
N MET A 95 20.19 24.23 -16.34
CA MET A 95 19.20 25.22 -16.78
C MET A 95 19.07 26.44 -15.84
N TRP A 96 20.13 26.78 -15.10
CA TRP A 96 20.14 27.93 -14.17
C TRP A 96 21.32 28.92 -14.37
N PHE A 97 22.02 28.91 -15.51
CA PHE A 97 23.11 29.87 -15.78
C PHE A 97 22.78 30.96 -16.82
N ALA A 98 21.50 31.27 -17.03
CA ALA A 98 21.11 32.37 -17.91
C ALA A 98 20.01 33.24 -17.29
N VAL A 99 20.32 33.94 -16.21
CA VAL A 99 19.68 35.21 -15.88
C VAL A 99 20.79 36.19 -15.55
N GLU A 100 20.94 37.16 -16.45
CA GLU A 100 21.82 38.32 -16.32
C GLU A 100 21.49 39.06 -15.02
N THR A 101 22.53 39.33 -14.24
CA THR A 101 22.50 40.25 -13.10
C THR A 101 22.29 41.67 -13.62
N LEU A 102 21.08 42.19 -13.48
CA LEU A 102 20.88 43.63 -13.41
C LEU A 102 20.88 44.03 -11.93
N ASP A 103 21.86 44.86 -11.60
CA ASP A 103 21.85 45.79 -10.48
C ASP A 103 20.46 46.39 -10.31
N ASP A 104 19.96 46.39 -9.08
CA ASP A 104 19.45 47.61 -8.48
C ASP A 104 19.56 47.50 -6.96
N ASN A 105 20.28 48.48 -6.41
CA ASN A 105 20.28 48.85 -5.01
C ASN A 105 18.84 49.11 -4.53
N ASP A 106 18.47 48.59 -3.37
CA ASP A 106 17.76 49.45 -2.40
C ASP A 106 17.94 48.96 -0.97
N ASP A 107 18.31 49.90 -0.12
CA ASP A 107 18.51 49.76 1.31
C ASP A 107 17.16 49.59 2.03
N SER A 108 17.07 48.65 2.97
CA SER A 108 16.38 48.90 4.24
C SER A 108 16.62 47.78 5.25
N ASP A 109 17.24 48.19 6.35
CA ASP A 109 17.27 47.51 7.64
C ASP A 109 15.86 47.39 8.24
N GLU A 110 15.59 46.26 8.93
CA GLU A 110 14.78 46.08 10.16
C GLU A 110 14.29 44.61 10.23
N GLU A 111 14.89 43.77 11.07
CA GLU A 111 14.54 43.53 12.48
C GLU A 111 13.40 42.49 12.68
N SER A 112 13.85 41.30 13.09
CA SER A 112 13.23 40.40 14.08
C SER A 112 12.06 39.45 13.73
N ALA A 113 12.11 38.35 14.50
CA ALA A 113 11.05 37.41 14.86
C ALA A 113 10.89 36.13 14.01
N ALA A 114 11.44 35.06 14.58
CA ALA A 114 11.20 33.67 14.26
C ALA A 114 9.70 33.32 14.25
N MET A 115 9.25 32.68 13.16
CA MET A 115 8.06 31.84 13.18
C MET A 115 8.33 30.51 12.48
N GLY A 116 7.96 29.43 13.16
CA GLY A 116 8.32 28.06 12.87
C GLY A 116 7.77 27.56 11.54
N LYS A 117 8.63 26.84 10.82
CA LYS A 117 8.25 25.96 9.71
C LYS A 117 7.48 24.78 10.30
N SER A 118 6.18 24.72 10.05
CA SER A 118 5.39 23.51 10.30
C SER A 118 5.70 22.48 9.21
N ASP A 119 6.31 21.37 9.61
CA ASP A 119 6.55 20.20 8.78
C ASP A 119 5.24 19.62 8.21
N PRO A 120 5.11 19.37 6.89
CA PRO A 120 3.93 18.73 6.29
C PRO A 120 3.85 17.20 6.49
N LEU A 121 4.64 16.62 7.39
CA LEU A 121 4.78 15.16 7.53
C LEU A 121 4.17 14.63 8.83
N ARG A 122 2.85 14.81 9.02
CA ARG A 122 2.12 13.99 10.01
C ARG A 122 0.61 13.91 9.77
N ASN A 123 0.20 13.42 8.60
CA ASN A 123 -1.13 12.83 8.49
C ASN A 123 -1.10 11.41 9.08
N VAL A 124 -1.39 11.32 10.39
CA VAL A 124 -1.76 10.06 11.04
C VAL A 124 -3.20 9.72 10.64
N PRO A 125 -3.49 8.53 10.08
CA PRO A 125 -4.86 8.13 9.77
C PRO A 125 -5.68 8.03 11.07
N GLY A 126 -6.79 8.76 11.16
CA GLY A 126 -7.69 8.71 12.30
C GLY A 126 -8.38 7.35 12.45
N ALA A 127 -8.78 7.00 13.69
CA ALA A 127 -9.37 5.71 14.09
C ALA A 127 -10.58 5.24 13.24
N GLY A 128 -11.21 6.12 12.46
CA GLY A 128 -12.25 5.76 11.49
C GLY A 128 -11.75 4.93 10.30
N SER A 129 -10.48 5.04 9.91
CA SER A 129 -9.94 4.29 8.77
C SER A 129 -9.68 2.82 9.08
N GLU A 130 -9.36 2.49 10.33
CA GLU A 130 -8.96 1.13 10.70
C GLU A 130 -10.16 0.18 10.81
N LYS A 131 -11.27 0.65 11.38
CA LYS A 131 -12.53 -0.12 11.42
C LYS A 131 -13.05 -0.41 10.01
N GLN A 132 -13.03 0.60 9.13
CA GLN A 132 -13.49 0.45 7.74
C GLN A 132 -12.60 -0.51 6.94
N THR A 133 -11.27 -0.43 7.11
CA THR A 133 -10.34 -1.33 6.41
C THR A 133 -10.50 -2.77 6.88
N ARG A 134 -10.79 -2.99 8.17
CA ARG A 134 -11.11 -4.30 8.72
C ARG A 134 -12.39 -4.89 8.13
N GLU A 135 -13.48 -4.13 8.14
CA GLU A 135 -14.76 -4.58 7.56
C GLU A 135 -14.63 -4.88 6.07
N ASN A 136 -13.88 -4.07 5.33
CA ASN A 136 -13.64 -4.29 3.91
C ASN A 136 -12.81 -5.57 3.64
N PHE A 137 -11.79 -5.84 4.45
CA PHE A 137 -10.95 -7.03 4.30
C PHE A 137 -11.74 -8.32 4.56
N TRP A 138 -12.41 -8.41 5.71
CA TRP A 138 -13.23 -9.59 6.03
C TRP A 138 -14.47 -9.69 5.13
N GLY A 139 -15.01 -8.56 4.68
CA GLY A 139 -16.06 -8.53 3.66
C GLY A 139 -15.60 -9.13 2.33
N ALA A 140 -14.36 -8.90 1.90
CA ALA A 140 -13.82 -9.49 0.69
C ALA A 140 -13.60 -11.00 0.83
N ILE A 141 -13.04 -11.46 1.95
CA ILE A 141 -12.82 -12.90 2.18
C ILE A 141 -14.15 -13.66 2.35
N SER A 142 -15.13 -13.06 3.03
CA SER A 142 -16.43 -13.70 3.25
C SER A 142 -17.26 -13.89 1.98
N GLN A 143 -16.95 -13.18 0.89
CA GLN A 143 -17.54 -13.44 -0.43
C GLN A 143 -17.13 -14.81 -0.98
N ASP A 144 -15.90 -15.24 -0.69
CA ASP A 144 -15.33 -16.47 -1.24
C ASP A 144 -15.50 -17.66 -0.27
N VAL A 145 -15.43 -17.41 1.05
CA VAL A 145 -15.46 -18.46 2.09
C VAL A 145 -16.85 -18.61 2.75
N GLY A 146 -17.73 -17.62 2.58
CA GLY A 146 -19.00 -17.52 3.30
C GLY A 146 -18.88 -16.73 4.61
N VAL A 147 -19.91 -16.79 5.46
CA VAL A 147 -19.98 -15.99 6.69
C VAL A 147 -18.90 -16.41 7.68
N ILE A 148 -18.03 -15.48 8.05
CA ILE A 148 -16.97 -15.71 9.05
C ILE A 148 -17.43 -15.17 10.41
N PRO A 149 -17.57 -16.00 11.45
CA PRO A 149 -17.91 -15.55 12.80
C PRO A 149 -16.95 -14.48 13.35
N GLU A 150 -17.49 -13.48 14.06
CA GLU A 150 -16.70 -12.35 14.58
C GLU A 150 -15.53 -12.81 15.45
N HIS A 151 -15.73 -13.80 16.31
CA HIS A 151 -14.69 -14.29 17.21
C HIS A 151 -13.50 -14.94 16.47
N ILE A 152 -13.72 -15.52 15.28
CA ILE A 152 -12.62 -16.02 14.44
C ILE A 152 -11.81 -14.84 13.88
N GLN A 153 -12.50 -13.80 13.38
CA GLN A 153 -11.85 -12.59 12.87
C GLN A 153 -10.97 -11.96 13.96
N ARG A 154 -11.51 -11.82 15.17
CA ARG A 154 -10.78 -11.28 16.33
C ARG A 154 -9.61 -12.15 16.78
N ALA A 155 -9.76 -13.48 16.76
CA ALA A 155 -8.67 -14.37 17.11
C ALA A 155 -7.49 -14.26 16.13
N LEU A 156 -7.78 -14.19 14.83
CA LEU A 156 -6.76 -14.01 13.79
C LEU A 156 -6.13 -12.61 13.82
N GLU A 157 -6.88 -11.59 14.21
CA GLU A 157 -6.36 -10.24 14.49
C GLU A 157 -5.41 -10.24 15.68
N LEU A 158 -5.83 -10.80 16.81
CA LEU A 158 -5.05 -10.81 18.05
C LEU A 158 -3.73 -11.56 17.89
N THR A 159 -3.74 -12.65 17.12
CA THR A 159 -2.57 -13.49 16.85
C THR A 159 -1.72 -13.01 15.66
N GLY A 160 -2.06 -11.88 15.04
CA GLY A 160 -1.25 -11.23 14.01
C GLY A 160 -1.33 -11.85 12.61
N PHE A 161 -2.31 -12.72 12.35
CA PHE A 161 -2.57 -13.26 11.02
C PHE A 161 -3.42 -12.33 10.14
N TYR A 162 -4.10 -11.35 10.73
CA TYR A 162 -4.87 -10.33 10.00
C TYR A 162 -3.99 -9.53 9.03
N ARG A 163 -4.42 -9.48 7.76
CA ARG A 163 -3.73 -8.79 6.64
C ARG A 163 -2.26 -9.21 6.48
N ASN A 164 -1.90 -10.40 6.93
CA ASN A 164 -0.56 -10.96 6.81
C ASN A 164 -0.56 -12.10 5.77
N ALA A 165 0.50 -12.23 4.98
CA ALA A 165 0.65 -13.33 4.02
C ALA A 165 0.61 -14.71 4.70
N SER A 166 1.01 -14.78 5.98
CA SER A 166 0.97 -15.99 6.81
C SER A 166 -0.44 -16.53 7.06
N LEU A 167 -1.49 -15.75 6.79
CA LEU A 167 -2.89 -16.22 6.82
C LEU A 167 -3.11 -17.40 5.86
N GLY A 168 -2.41 -17.38 4.73
CA GLY A 168 -2.37 -18.47 3.76
C GLY A 168 -1.49 -19.65 4.20
N MET A 169 -0.89 -19.65 5.39
CA MET A 169 0.01 -20.73 5.84
C MET A 169 -0.45 -21.37 7.15
N ILE A 170 -1.68 -21.08 7.60
CA ILE A 170 -2.21 -21.64 8.84
C ILE A 170 -2.45 -23.13 8.65
N SER A 171 -1.87 -23.92 9.54
CA SER A 171 -2.03 -25.38 9.59
C SER A 171 -2.84 -25.78 10.84
N PRO A 172 -3.31 -27.04 10.93
CA PRO A 172 -3.99 -27.53 12.14
C PRO A 172 -3.17 -27.36 13.43
N THR A 173 -1.84 -27.45 13.35
CA THR A 173 -0.96 -27.20 14.50
C THR A 173 -0.91 -25.70 14.85
N THR A 174 -0.87 -24.83 13.85
CA THR A 174 -0.99 -23.37 14.03
C THR A 174 -2.32 -23.00 14.70
N ILE A 175 -3.42 -23.65 14.32
CA ILE A 175 -4.73 -23.43 14.97
C ILE A 175 -4.67 -23.77 16.46
N LYS A 176 -3.98 -24.85 16.85
CA LYS A 176 -3.76 -25.18 18.27
C LYS A 176 -2.92 -24.14 19.01
N GLN A 177 -1.96 -23.52 18.33
CA GLN A 177 -1.22 -22.40 18.89
C GLN A 177 -2.12 -21.18 19.07
N ILE A 178 -2.94 -20.83 18.08
CA ILE A 178 -3.91 -19.73 18.18
C ILE A 178 -4.87 -19.95 19.36
N GLU A 179 -5.38 -21.18 19.53
CA GLU A 179 -6.20 -21.53 20.70
C GLU A 179 -5.47 -21.29 22.03
N GLN A 180 -4.17 -21.59 22.10
CA GLN A 180 -3.35 -21.38 23.29
C GLN A 180 -3.10 -19.89 23.55
N ASP A 181 -2.71 -19.13 22.52
CA ASP A 181 -2.47 -17.70 22.62
C ASP A 181 -3.75 -16.97 23.08
N MET A 182 -4.91 -17.39 22.56
CA MET A 182 -6.21 -16.87 22.99
C MET A 182 -6.49 -17.16 24.47
N ARG A 183 -6.10 -18.33 25.00
CA ARG A 183 -6.25 -18.65 26.43
C ARG A 183 -5.31 -17.82 27.32
N GLU A 184 -4.14 -17.44 26.82
CA GLU A 184 -3.16 -16.64 27.57
C GLU A 184 -3.47 -15.14 27.50
N ALA A 185 -4.08 -14.67 26.41
CA ALA A 185 -4.37 -13.26 26.18
C ALA A 185 -5.61 -12.73 26.91
N ILE A 186 -6.22 -13.49 27.84
CA ILE A 186 -7.48 -13.13 28.51
C ILE A 186 -7.39 -11.75 29.17
N GLU A 187 -6.35 -11.51 29.98
CA GLU A 187 -6.19 -10.25 30.71
C GLU A 187 -5.95 -9.07 29.75
N PHE A 188 -5.20 -9.30 28.67
CA PHE A 188 -5.03 -8.30 27.62
C PHE A 188 -6.38 -7.95 26.97
N VAL A 189 -7.16 -8.95 26.58
CA VAL A 189 -8.48 -8.75 25.96
C VAL A 189 -9.41 -7.98 26.91
N ILE A 190 -9.42 -8.29 28.20
CA ILE A 190 -10.28 -7.60 29.17
C ILE A 190 -9.88 -6.12 29.30
N SER A 191 -8.59 -5.80 29.23
CA SER A 191 -8.11 -4.41 29.32
C SER A 191 -8.49 -3.52 28.12
N GLN A 192 -8.91 -4.11 27.00
CA GLN A 192 -9.27 -3.39 25.76
C GLN A 192 -10.68 -2.76 25.78
N GLY A 193 -11.50 -2.98 26.81
CA GLY A 193 -12.87 -2.43 26.80
C GLY A 193 -13.51 -2.27 28.17
N SER A 194 -14.51 -1.39 28.22
CA SER A 194 -15.17 -0.98 29.47
C SER A 194 -16.12 -2.06 30.04
N LYS A 195 -16.55 -3.03 29.24
CA LYS A 195 -17.52 -4.08 29.62
C LYS A 195 -16.96 -5.48 29.39
N ARG A 196 -16.46 -6.11 30.46
CA ARG A 196 -15.85 -7.45 30.46
C ARG A 196 -16.66 -8.50 29.68
N ALA A 197 -17.96 -8.62 29.97
CA ALA A 197 -18.80 -9.66 29.38
C ALA A 197 -18.98 -9.53 27.86
N GLU A 198 -19.05 -8.30 27.35
CA GLU A 198 -19.23 -8.02 25.93
C GLU A 198 -17.95 -8.30 25.16
N VAL A 199 -16.82 -7.83 25.68
CA VAL A 199 -15.51 -8.05 25.05
C VAL A 199 -15.18 -9.55 25.00
N LEU A 200 -15.39 -10.28 26.10
CA LEU A 200 -15.17 -11.73 26.11
C LEU A 200 -16.09 -12.46 25.12
N ARG A 201 -17.31 -11.99 24.91
CA ARG A 201 -18.21 -12.57 23.90
C ARG A 201 -17.73 -12.32 22.47
N GLN A 202 -17.14 -11.16 22.19
CA GLN A 202 -16.58 -10.84 20.87
C GLN A 202 -15.36 -11.71 20.54
N TYR A 203 -14.48 -11.99 21.50
CA TYR A 203 -13.25 -12.75 21.27
C TYR A 203 -13.40 -14.28 21.43
N TYR A 204 -14.25 -14.74 22.36
CA TYR A 204 -14.37 -16.17 22.69
C TYR A 204 -15.72 -16.77 22.27
N GLY A 205 -16.59 -15.99 21.63
CA GLY A 205 -17.92 -16.42 21.22
C GLY A 205 -18.86 -16.68 22.40
N ALA A 206 -20.09 -17.12 22.10
CA ALA A 206 -21.12 -17.33 23.11
C ALA A 206 -20.84 -18.52 24.04
N MET A 207 -20.08 -19.52 23.56
CA MET A 207 -19.82 -20.75 24.30
C MET A 207 -18.73 -20.58 25.36
N TYR A 208 -17.64 -19.86 25.02
CA TYR A 208 -16.46 -19.75 25.88
C TYR A 208 -16.32 -18.40 26.58
N CYS A 209 -17.20 -17.43 26.35
CA CYS A 209 -17.13 -16.12 27.03
C CYS A 209 -17.17 -16.21 28.57
N LYS A 210 -17.83 -17.24 29.13
CA LYS A 210 -17.88 -17.49 30.58
C LYS A 210 -16.65 -18.23 31.10
N ASN A 211 -15.96 -18.99 30.26
CA ASN A 211 -14.78 -19.75 30.63
C ASN A 211 -13.72 -19.73 29.52
N PRO A 212 -13.03 -18.58 29.33
CA PRO A 212 -12.04 -18.42 28.27
C PRO A 212 -10.83 -19.36 28.41
N ALA A 213 -10.51 -19.81 29.63
CA ALA A 213 -9.42 -20.76 29.88
C ALA A 213 -9.63 -22.13 29.22
N LYS A 214 -10.87 -22.47 28.85
CA LYS A 214 -11.21 -23.70 28.12
C LYS A 214 -11.46 -23.47 26.64
N PHE A 215 -11.15 -22.27 26.12
CA PHE A 215 -11.39 -21.91 24.74
C PHE A 215 -10.75 -22.91 23.78
N LYS A 216 -11.52 -23.31 22.78
CA LYS A 216 -11.07 -24.09 21.62
C LYS A 216 -12.00 -23.78 20.46
N PHE A 217 -11.49 -23.87 19.23
CA PHE A 217 -12.36 -23.77 18.08
C PHE A 217 -13.20 -25.05 17.94
N LEU A 218 -14.47 -24.89 17.59
CA LEU A 218 -15.34 -26.00 17.21
C LEU A 218 -14.89 -26.57 15.85
N ALA A 219 -15.26 -27.82 15.56
CA ALA A 219 -14.87 -28.46 14.30
C ALA A 219 -15.28 -27.65 13.05
N GLY A 220 -16.47 -27.05 13.06
CA GLY A 220 -16.92 -26.16 11.99
C GLY A 220 -16.09 -24.88 11.87
N GLU A 221 -15.69 -24.28 12.99
CA GLU A 221 -14.86 -23.07 13.03
C GLU A 221 -13.43 -23.37 12.56
N VAL A 222 -12.88 -24.53 12.93
CA VAL A 222 -11.60 -25.03 12.39
C VAL A 222 -11.68 -25.15 10.87
N GLN A 223 -12.75 -25.73 10.34
CA GLN A 223 -12.95 -25.85 8.89
C GLN A 223 -13.08 -24.48 8.22
N THR A 224 -13.75 -23.52 8.86
CA THR A 224 -13.81 -22.13 8.36
C THR A 224 -12.42 -21.51 8.28
N ILE A 225 -11.58 -21.64 9.31
CA ILE A 225 -10.21 -21.10 9.29
C ILE A 225 -9.39 -21.75 8.16
N LEU A 226 -9.47 -23.07 8.01
CA LEU A 226 -8.77 -23.78 6.92
C LEU A 226 -9.26 -23.35 5.54
N SER A 227 -10.57 -23.06 5.40
CA SER A 227 -11.14 -22.55 4.15
C SER A 227 -10.62 -21.15 3.84
N ILE A 228 -10.55 -20.25 4.83
CA ILE A 228 -9.90 -18.93 4.67
C ILE A 228 -8.47 -19.09 4.18
N THR A 229 -7.70 -19.99 4.81
CA THR A 229 -6.31 -20.25 4.43
C THR A 229 -6.19 -20.73 2.99
N ALA A 230 -6.98 -21.74 2.58
CA ALA A 230 -6.95 -22.27 1.21
C ALA A 230 -7.30 -21.17 0.20
N THR A 231 -8.34 -20.41 0.45
CA THR A 231 -8.78 -19.30 -0.41
C THR A 231 -7.75 -18.16 -0.51
N VAL A 232 -6.97 -17.92 0.55
CA VAL A 232 -5.85 -16.97 0.52
C VAL A 232 -4.63 -17.55 -0.20
N GLN A 233 -4.37 -18.85 -0.11
CA GLN A 233 -3.31 -19.53 -0.88
C GLN A 233 -3.58 -19.48 -2.39
N GLU A 234 -4.83 -19.75 -2.79
CA GLU A 234 -5.23 -19.80 -4.20
C GLU A 234 -5.19 -18.42 -4.86
N ASN A 235 -5.75 -17.40 -4.20
CA ASN A 235 -5.92 -16.07 -4.80
C ASN A 235 -4.80 -15.08 -4.43
N GLY A 236 -3.99 -15.39 -3.41
CA GLY A 236 -3.01 -14.50 -2.84
C GLY A 236 -3.61 -13.42 -1.92
N ILE A 237 -2.87 -13.05 -0.87
CA ILE A 237 -3.33 -12.05 0.11
C ILE A 237 -3.57 -10.66 -0.51
N THR A 238 -2.82 -10.31 -1.55
CA THR A 238 -2.91 -9.01 -2.24
C THR A 238 -4.27 -8.79 -2.88
N GLU A 239 -4.96 -9.83 -3.33
CA GLU A 239 -6.30 -9.74 -3.91
C GLU A 239 -7.29 -9.17 -2.91
N TYR A 240 -7.29 -9.66 -1.67
CA TYR A 240 -8.18 -9.19 -0.60
C TYR A 240 -7.78 -7.82 -0.08
N LEU A 241 -6.48 -7.53 -0.02
CA LEU A 241 -5.98 -6.19 0.33
C LEU A 241 -6.40 -5.16 -0.73
N ASN A 242 -6.36 -5.51 -2.01
CA ASN A 242 -6.73 -4.60 -3.11
C ASN A 242 -8.24 -4.46 -3.27
N LYS A 243 -9.03 -5.55 -3.14
CA LYS A 243 -10.50 -5.51 -3.09
C LYS A 243 -10.99 -4.63 -1.94
N SER A 244 -10.32 -4.65 -0.80
CA SER A 244 -10.64 -3.77 0.33
C SER A 244 -10.45 -2.28 0.01
N CYS A 245 -9.54 -1.96 -0.93
CA CYS A 245 -9.27 -0.61 -1.43
C CYS A 245 -10.18 -0.22 -2.61
N ALA A 246 -10.57 -1.19 -3.46
CA ALA A 246 -11.53 -0.99 -4.54
C ALA A 246 -12.95 -0.72 -4.00
N SER A 247 -13.35 -1.38 -2.90
CA SER A 247 -14.60 -1.11 -2.22
C SER A 247 -14.62 0.30 -1.59
N GLN A 248 -13.48 0.83 -1.14
CA GLN A 248 -13.33 2.26 -0.77
C GLN A 248 -13.55 3.20 -1.97
N ARG A 249 -13.17 2.81 -3.19
CA ARG A 249 -13.42 3.59 -4.42
C ARG A 249 -14.86 3.47 -4.95
N LEU A 250 -15.59 2.42 -4.58
CA LEU A 250 -17.00 2.25 -4.94
C LEU A 250 -17.95 2.81 -3.87
N GLN A 251 -17.56 2.80 -2.59
CA GLN A 251 -18.32 3.48 -1.53
C GLN A 251 -18.15 5.01 -1.60
N SER A 252 -17.03 5.53 -2.12
CA SER A 252 -16.95 6.93 -2.53
C SER A 252 -17.85 7.28 -3.74
N SER A 253 -18.45 6.28 -4.42
CA SER A 253 -19.56 6.50 -5.36
C SER A 253 -20.95 6.48 -4.71
N ARG A 254 -21.08 6.18 -3.41
CA ARG A 254 -22.36 6.33 -2.68
C ARG A 254 -22.41 7.59 -1.81
N THR A 255 -21.27 8.24 -1.53
CA THR A 255 -21.21 9.53 -0.82
C THR A 255 -21.41 10.75 -1.75
N TYR A 256 -22.23 10.62 -2.80
CA TYR A 256 -22.57 11.73 -3.71
C TYR A 256 -23.71 12.63 -3.19
N GLN A 257 -23.83 12.77 -1.87
CA GLN A 257 -24.81 13.67 -1.23
C GLN A 257 -24.21 14.61 -0.18
N LEU A 258 -22.88 14.78 -0.14
CA LEU A 258 -22.29 15.95 0.50
C LEU A 258 -22.14 17.01 -0.59
N ILE A 259 -22.88 18.10 -0.39
CA ILE A 259 -23.08 19.23 -1.30
C ILE A 259 -21.73 19.71 -1.83
N SER A 260 -21.52 19.59 -3.13
CA SER A 260 -20.35 20.13 -3.82
C SER A 260 -20.82 21.34 -4.62
N ALA A 261 -20.28 22.52 -4.32
CA ALA A 261 -20.62 23.74 -5.01
C ALA A 261 -20.14 23.68 -6.47
N LYS A 262 -20.94 24.27 -7.37
CA LYS A 262 -20.50 24.57 -8.74
C LYS A 262 -19.49 25.71 -8.63
N PRO A 263 -18.22 25.54 -9.03
CA PRO A 263 -17.26 26.63 -9.00
C PRO A 263 -17.64 27.72 -10.00
N ASP A 264 -17.27 28.97 -9.73
CA ASP A 264 -17.64 30.13 -10.58
C ASP A 264 -17.12 30.01 -12.02
N ASN A 265 -16.04 29.24 -12.23
CA ASN A 265 -15.43 28.97 -13.53
C ASN A 265 -15.77 27.56 -14.09
N ALA A 266 -16.84 26.93 -13.61
CA ALA A 266 -17.21 25.56 -14.01
C ALA A 266 -17.38 25.38 -15.53
N ASP A 267 -17.96 26.38 -16.22
CA ASP A 267 -18.23 26.27 -17.65
C ASP A 267 -16.91 26.34 -18.47
N VAL A 268 -15.97 27.19 -18.05
CA VAL A 268 -14.61 27.28 -18.64
C VAL A 268 -13.84 25.97 -18.42
N LEU A 269 -13.93 25.40 -17.23
CA LEU A 269 -13.29 24.13 -16.88
C LEU A 269 -13.87 22.95 -17.68
N ALA A 270 -15.18 22.97 -17.94
CA ALA A 270 -15.85 21.98 -18.78
C ALA A 270 -15.38 22.08 -20.24
N GLU A 271 -15.30 23.30 -20.77
CA GLU A 271 -14.76 23.57 -22.12
C GLU A 271 -13.32 23.08 -22.29
N GLU A 272 -12.46 23.37 -21.31
CA GLU A 272 -11.06 22.94 -21.33
C GLU A 272 -10.95 21.41 -21.36
N LEU A 273 -11.70 20.72 -20.49
CA LEU A 273 -11.71 19.26 -20.42
C LEU A 273 -12.21 18.63 -21.72
N VAL A 274 -13.34 19.11 -22.25
CA VAL A 274 -13.91 18.59 -23.52
C VAL A 274 -12.94 18.82 -24.67
N THR A 275 -12.35 20.01 -24.77
CA THR A 275 -11.33 20.34 -25.78
C THR A 275 -10.14 19.38 -25.69
N LYS A 276 -9.69 19.07 -24.47
CA LYS A 276 -8.58 18.14 -24.23
C LYS A 276 -8.92 16.70 -24.65
N ILE A 277 -10.14 16.24 -24.37
CA ILE A 277 -10.64 14.92 -24.80
C ILE A 277 -10.69 14.87 -26.34
N GLN A 278 -11.26 15.89 -26.97
CA GLN A 278 -11.34 15.96 -28.43
C GLN A 278 -9.93 15.97 -29.06
N ASN A 279 -9.01 16.78 -28.53
CA ASN A 279 -7.63 16.83 -29.02
C ASN A 279 -6.91 15.48 -28.86
N TYR A 280 -7.15 14.76 -27.75
CA TYR A 280 -6.60 13.43 -27.53
C TYR A 280 -7.00 12.45 -28.66
N TYR A 281 -8.27 12.47 -29.08
CA TYR A 281 -8.74 11.62 -30.18
C TYR A 281 -8.36 12.15 -31.56
N LYS A 282 -8.37 13.47 -31.80
CA LYS A 282 -7.91 14.08 -33.05
C LYS A 282 -6.47 13.70 -33.39
N GLN A 283 -5.58 13.69 -32.40
CA GLN A 283 -4.17 13.26 -32.58
C GLN A 283 -4.03 11.80 -33.03
N ARG A 284 -5.08 11.00 -32.84
CA ARG A 284 -5.13 9.58 -33.19
C ARG A 284 -6.18 9.29 -34.26
N ALA A 285 -6.59 10.33 -35.00
CA ALA A 285 -7.58 10.20 -36.04
C ALA A 285 -7.13 9.21 -37.13
N THR A 286 -8.11 8.44 -37.59
CA THR A 286 -8.05 7.58 -38.76
C THR A 286 -9.08 8.09 -39.76
N ASP A 287 -8.80 8.01 -41.06
CA ASP A 287 -9.72 8.43 -42.13
C ASP A 287 -10.92 7.46 -42.30
N SER A 288 -11.20 6.63 -41.28
CA SER A 288 -12.30 5.69 -41.28
C SER A 288 -13.62 6.40 -40.97
N LYS A 289 -14.67 6.04 -41.71
CA LYS A 289 -16.05 6.51 -41.47
C LYS A 289 -16.50 6.22 -40.03
N GLU A 290 -16.09 5.07 -39.48
CA GLU A 290 -16.37 4.65 -38.10
C GLU A 290 -15.75 5.59 -37.07
N PHE A 291 -14.53 6.09 -37.31
CA PHE A 291 -13.91 7.07 -36.43
C PHE A 291 -14.64 8.40 -36.46
N THR A 292 -15.06 8.87 -37.64
CA THR A 292 -15.82 10.13 -37.74
C THR A 292 -17.14 10.05 -36.98
N GLU A 293 -17.86 8.92 -37.11
CA GLU A 293 -19.09 8.71 -36.35
C GLU A 293 -18.84 8.64 -34.83
N PHE A 294 -17.76 7.97 -34.42
CA PHE A 294 -17.34 7.94 -33.02
C PHE A 294 -16.98 9.31 -32.47
N PHE A 295 -16.16 10.05 -33.20
CA PHE A 295 -15.68 11.36 -32.83
C PHE A 295 -16.84 12.35 -32.66
N ASN A 296 -17.81 12.32 -33.56
CA ASN A 296 -19.01 13.17 -33.50
C ASN A 296 -19.94 12.86 -32.31
N ARG A 297 -19.83 11.66 -31.71
CA ARG A 297 -20.62 11.24 -30.55
C ARG A 297 -19.91 11.46 -29.20
N LEU A 298 -18.68 11.95 -29.21
CA LEU A 298 -17.96 12.34 -27.98
C LEU A 298 -18.79 13.39 -27.20
N PRO A 299 -18.66 13.43 -25.86
CA PRO A 299 -19.41 14.37 -25.04
C PRO A 299 -19.09 15.81 -25.42
N GLY A 300 -20.13 16.63 -25.57
CA GLY A 300 -20.03 18.08 -25.59
C GLY A 300 -19.95 18.65 -24.18
N VAL A 301 -19.82 19.97 -24.11
CA VAL A 301 -19.74 20.73 -22.83
C VAL A 301 -21.02 20.56 -22.01
N ASP A 302 -22.17 20.49 -22.68
CA ASP A 302 -23.50 20.24 -22.11
C ASP A 302 -23.61 18.90 -21.36
N LYS A 303 -22.70 17.96 -21.64
CA LYS A 303 -22.63 16.62 -21.02
C LYS A 303 -21.50 16.48 -20.00
N CYS A 304 -20.93 17.60 -19.58
CA CYS A 304 -19.85 17.68 -18.60
C CYS A 304 -20.29 18.52 -17.40
N GLU A 305 -20.43 17.89 -16.23
CA GLU A 305 -20.77 18.59 -14.99
C GLU A 305 -19.52 18.76 -14.12
N VAL A 306 -19.10 20.00 -13.89
CA VAL A 306 -17.92 20.33 -13.07
C VAL A 306 -18.34 20.73 -11.66
N ARG A 307 -17.62 20.20 -10.67
CA ARG A 307 -17.91 20.30 -9.24
C ARG A 307 -16.61 20.48 -8.46
N GLN A 308 -16.65 21.26 -7.37
CA GLN A 308 -15.50 21.46 -6.49
C GLN A 308 -15.77 20.87 -5.11
N LYS A 309 -14.80 20.09 -4.60
CA LYS A 309 -14.84 19.52 -3.25
C LYS A 309 -14.39 20.53 -2.20
N GLU A 310 -14.72 20.27 -0.93
CA GLU A 310 -14.28 21.06 0.23
C GLU A 310 -12.75 21.18 0.35
N ASP A 311 -12.00 20.18 -0.14
CA ASP A 311 -10.54 20.18 -0.20
C ASP A 311 -9.96 21.04 -1.34
N GLY A 312 -10.81 21.74 -2.10
CA GLY A 312 -10.45 22.54 -3.26
C GLY A 312 -10.30 21.75 -4.55
N THR A 313 -10.39 20.42 -4.52
CA THR A 313 -10.21 19.56 -5.70
C THR A 313 -11.37 19.72 -6.68
N VAL A 314 -11.03 20.01 -7.94
CA VAL A 314 -11.98 20.09 -9.05
C VAL A 314 -12.19 18.72 -9.68
N ILE A 315 -13.46 18.34 -9.82
CA ILE A 315 -13.91 17.08 -10.42
C ILE A 315 -14.92 17.37 -11.52
N ALA A 316 -14.83 16.64 -12.62
CA ALA A 316 -15.82 16.65 -13.69
C ALA A 316 -16.48 15.29 -13.86
N LEU A 317 -17.79 15.29 -14.07
CA LEU A 317 -18.60 14.14 -14.43
C LEU A 317 -18.91 14.22 -15.93
N LEU A 318 -18.34 13.29 -16.69
CA LEU A 318 -18.51 13.15 -18.13
C LEU A 318 -19.57 12.10 -18.44
N HIS A 319 -20.58 12.47 -19.22
CA HIS A 319 -21.61 11.55 -19.66
C HIS A 319 -21.24 10.87 -20.99
N CYS A 320 -21.17 9.53 -21.02
CA CYS A 320 -20.89 8.80 -22.26
C CYS A 320 -22.14 8.62 -23.14
N SER A 321 -22.13 9.20 -24.34
CA SER A 321 -23.25 9.11 -25.30
C SER A 321 -23.58 7.70 -25.81
N TYR A 322 -22.70 6.71 -25.60
CA TYR A 322 -22.89 5.33 -26.10
C TYR A 322 -23.65 4.43 -25.14
N CYS A 323 -23.39 4.57 -23.85
CA CYS A 323 -23.91 3.66 -22.83
C CYS A 323 -24.49 4.39 -21.61
N ASN A 324 -24.60 5.71 -21.69
CA ASN A 324 -25.16 6.59 -20.66
C ASN A 324 -24.48 6.45 -19.29
N LYS A 325 -23.21 6.00 -19.26
CA LYS A 325 -22.41 5.91 -18.04
C LYS A 325 -21.79 7.26 -17.71
N ASN A 326 -21.83 7.63 -16.42
CA ASN A 326 -21.13 8.80 -15.89
C ASN A 326 -19.71 8.40 -15.48
N LEU A 327 -18.73 9.15 -15.97
CA LEU A 327 -17.30 8.88 -15.80
C LEU A 327 -16.64 10.09 -15.16
N GLN A 328 -15.75 9.86 -14.21
CA GLN A 328 -15.08 10.95 -13.50
C GLN A 328 -13.75 11.30 -14.17
N ALA A 329 -13.53 12.60 -14.31
CA ALA A 329 -12.24 13.22 -14.55
C ALA A 329 -11.93 14.17 -13.38
N PHE A 330 -10.65 14.38 -13.08
CA PHE A 330 -10.24 15.29 -12.01
C PHE A 330 -9.00 16.06 -12.43
N VAL A 331 -8.82 17.23 -11.84
CA VAL A 331 -7.60 18.03 -12.00
C VAL A 331 -6.56 17.53 -11.01
N ASP A 332 -5.37 17.16 -11.48
CA ASP A 332 -4.26 16.81 -10.61
C ASP A 332 -3.68 18.07 -9.96
N SER A 333 -3.73 18.17 -8.63
CA SER A 333 -3.27 19.34 -7.89
C SER A 333 -1.76 19.62 -8.03
N ARG A 334 -0.94 18.62 -8.36
CA ARG A 334 0.52 18.80 -8.50
C ARG A 334 0.91 19.44 -9.83
N TRP A 335 0.11 19.22 -10.87
CA TRP A 335 0.45 19.61 -12.23
C TRP A 335 -0.58 20.55 -12.86
N ASN A 336 -1.73 20.75 -12.19
CA ASN A 336 -2.89 21.45 -12.72
C ASN A 336 -3.37 20.89 -14.07
N VAL A 337 -3.38 19.55 -14.20
CA VAL A 337 -3.63 18.85 -15.47
C VAL A 337 -4.83 17.91 -15.29
N TRP A 338 -5.82 18.03 -16.18
CA TRP A 338 -6.94 17.10 -16.27
C TRP A 338 -6.48 15.65 -16.50
N ARG A 339 -6.91 14.74 -15.62
CA ARG A 339 -6.77 13.29 -15.74
C ARG A 339 -8.13 12.67 -16.06
N PHE A 340 -8.27 12.18 -17.28
CA PHE A 340 -9.51 11.55 -17.80
C PHE A 340 -9.25 10.13 -18.34
N PHE A 341 -8.23 9.43 -17.82
CA PHE A 341 -7.87 8.08 -18.27
C PHE A 341 -9.02 7.08 -18.15
N ASN A 342 -9.87 7.23 -17.13
CA ASN A 342 -11.08 6.40 -16.97
C ASN A 342 -12.03 6.56 -18.16
N PHE A 343 -12.19 7.78 -18.67
CA PHE A 343 -13.00 8.05 -19.85
C PHE A 343 -12.39 7.43 -21.10
N VAL A 344 -11.07 7.58 -21.30
CA VAL A 344 -10.36 6.95 -22.43
C VAL A 344 -10.49 5.43 -22.42
N LYS A 345 -10.19 4.80 -21.27
CA LYS A 345 -10.28 3.34 -21.09
C LYS A 345 -11.71 2.85 -21.33
N HIS A 346 -12.71 3.62 -20.90
CA HIS A 346 -14.10 3.29 -21.17
C HIS A 346 -14.43 3.37 -22.67
N CYS A 347 -14.04 4.44 -23.34
CA CYS A 347 -14.26 4.63 -24.77
C CYS A 347 -13.59 3.56 -25.65
N GLN A 348 -12.51 2.93 -25.18
CA GLN A 348 -11.90 1.78 -25.87
C GLN A 348 -12.85 0.59 -26.03
N GLN A 349 -13.91 0.50 -25.22
CA GLN A 349 -14.97 -0.51 -25.37
C GLN A 349 -15.93 -0.19 -26.52
N HIS A 350 -16.00 1.08 -26.94
CA HIS A 350 -16.88 1.54 -28.03
C HIS A 350 -16.11 1.71 -29.33
N TYR A 351 -14.87 2.21 -29.27
CA TYR A 351 -13.98 2.34 -30.42
C TYR A 351 -12.52 2.13 -29.99
N ARG A 352 -11.87 1.13 -30.58
CA ARG A 352 -10.47 0.80 -30.27
C ARG A 352 -9.55 1.67 -31.13
N VAL A 353 -8.99 2.71 -30.52
CA VAL A 353 -8.00 3.57 -31.19
C VAL A 353 -6.69 2.81 -31.39
N GLU A 354 -6.22 2.71 -32.63
CA GLU A 354 -4.93 2.11 -32.93
C GLU A 354 -3.78 3.02 -32.45
N HIS A 355 -2.85 2.44 -31.68
CA HIS A 355 -1.67 3.16 -31.26
C HIS A 355 -0.69 3.27 -32.44
N LYS A 356 -0.69 4.42 -33.13
CA LYS A 356 0.42 4.76 -34.02
C LYS A 356 1.68 4.91 -33.16
N THR A 357 2.55 3.89 -33.16
CA THR A 357 3.89 4.00 -32.62
C THR A 357 4.61 5.10 -33.41
N ILE A 358 4.81 6.26 -32.79
CA ILE A 358 5.63 7.32 -33.34
C ILE A 358 7.05 6.77 -33.39
N LYS A 359 7.46 6.21 -34.53
CA LYS A 359 8.88 5.93 -34.80
C LYS A 359 9.58 7.28 -34.85
N ARG A 360 10.33 7.62 -33.80
CA ARG A 360 11.25 8.75 -33.83
C ARG A 360 12.24 8.52 -34.97
N LYS A 361 12.11 9.30 -36.05
CA LYS A 361 13.02 9.29 -37.18
C LYS A 361 14.36 9.81 -36.65
N ARG A 362 15.38 8.94 -36.61
CA ARG A 362 16.75 9.31 -36.29
C ARG A 362 17.22 10.29 -37.39
N PRO A 363 17.82 11.44 -37.07
CA PRO A 363 18.38 12.32 -38.09
C PRO A 363 19.41 11.53 -38.90
N GLU A 364 19.28 11.57 -40.22
CA GLU A 364 20.24 10.97 -41.14
C GLU A 364 21.57 11.71 -41.03
N ASP A 365 22.61 10.92 -40.82
CA ASP A 365 24.01 11.33 -40.76
C ASP A 365 24.40 11.91 -42.13
N VAL A 366 24.78 13.19 -42.16
CA VAL A 366 25.29 13.84 -43.36
C VAL A 366 26.68 13.28 -43.61
N GLY A 367 26.80 12.45 -44.66
CA GLY A 367 28.06 11.87 -45.09
C GLY A 367 29.06 12.96 -45.49
N ASN A 368 30.21 12.96 -44.81
CA ASN A 368 31.44 13.54 -45.34
C ASN A 368 32.00 12.60 -46.40
N GLY A 369 31.96 13.04 -47.66
CA GLY A 369 32.88 12.58 -48.69
C GLY A 369 34.17 13.40 -48.56
N GLU A 370 35.28 12.75 -48.22
CA GLU A 370 36.60 13.31 -48.47
C GLU A 370 37.16 12.71 -49.76
N ASP A 371 37.49 13.63 -50.65
CA ASP A 371 38.16 13.46 -51.92
C ASP A 371 39.50 12.74 -51.79
N ALA A 372 39.74 11.83 -52.73
CA ALA A 372 41.07 11.41 -53.12
C ALA A 372 41.63 12.42 -54.12
N THR A 373 42.79 13.00 -53.82
CA THR A 373 43.64 13.66 -54.81
C THR A 373 45.03 13.04 -54.78
N ASP A 374 45.52 12.84 -56.00
CA ASP A 374 46.84 12.40 -56.49
C ASP A 374 48.07 12.66 -55.62
#